data_AF-A0A1C5L971-F1
#
_entry.id   AF-A0A1C5L971-F1
#
_cell.length_a   1.000
_cell.length_b   1.000
_cell.length_c   1.000
_cell.angle_alpha   90.00
_cell.angle_beta   90.00
_cell.angle_gamma   90.00
#
_symmetry.space_group_name_H-M   'P 1'
#
loop_
_entity.id
_entity.type
_entity.pdbx_description
1 polymer ?
#
loop_
_entity_poly.entity_id
_entity_poly.type
_entity_poly.pdbx_seq_one_letter_code
_entity_poly.pdbx_strand_id
1 'polypeptide(L)'
;MSFEVIDNGIQVGLFLLFALFSLIHGIRKQDRRFWILSGCYACFSMGTLYYLIYLVIMGKVPQVFYVSEIAWMASYLFLLALCLMVTGKCQKRHSIVACVLTATEVAVVIGKRIFGPSYPFSIIFAMVIGVIFYHAVLDVQENRRGISFSMIGLIVWQLLLYIVSEHIRDYTPFNLYFVVDFLLMATVCSLFFWLKKEERE
;
A
#
# COMPACT_ATOMS: atom_id res chain seq x y z
N MET A 1 -2.23 -16.11 -17.89
CA MET A 1 -3.49 -15.82 -17.18
C MET A 1 -3.64 -16.62 -15.89
N SER A 2 -3.42 -17.94 -15.88
CA SER A 2 -3.60 -18.75 -14.66
C SER A 2 -2.76 -18.30 -13.47
N PHE A 3 -1.52 -17.83 -13.70
CA PHE A 3 -0.64 -17.40 -12.61
C PHE A 3 -1.10 -16.09 -11.95
N GLU A 4 -1.55 -15.11 -12.72
CA GLU A 4 -2.08 -13.84 -12.20
C GLU A 4 -3.33 -14.05 -11.33
N VAL A 5 -4.20 -14.98 -11.71
CA VAL A 5 -5.37 -15.38 -10.91
C VAL A 5 -4.95 -16.02 -9.58
N ILE A 6 -3.93 -16.89 -9.61
CA ILE A 6 -3.41 -17.53 -8.38
C ILE A 6 -2.80 -16.49 -7.46
N ASP A 7 -1.98 -15.60 -8.00
CA ASP A 7 -1.28 -14.54 -7.27
C ASP A 7 -2.25 -13.59 -6.55
N ASN A 8 -3.19 -13.02 -7.30
CA ASN A 8 -4.25 -12.18 -6.74
C ASN A 8 -5.16 -12.94 -5.76
N GLY A 9 -5.40 -14.24 -6.00
CA GLY A 9 -6.14 -15.10 -5.07
C GLY A 9 -5.44 -15.27 -3.72
N ILE A 10 -4.12 -15.48 -3.74
CA ILE A 10 -3.28 -15.54 -2.54
C ILE A 10 -3.31 -14.18 -1.82
N GLN A 11 -3.17 -13.09 -2.57
CA GLN A 11 -3.17 -11.72 -2.04
C GLN A 11 -4.50 -11.38 -1.33
N VAL A 12 -5.64 -11.70 -1.93
CA VAL A 12 -6.96 -11.54 -1.31
C VAL A 12 -7.06 -12.33 0.00
N GLY A 13 -6.66 -13.61 -0.01
CA GLY A 13 -6.70 -14.48 1.15
C GLY A 13 -5.84 -13.97 2.30
N LEU A 14 -4.60 -13.58 2.00
CA LEU A 14 -3.67 -13.04 3.01
C LEU A 14 -4.18 -11.72 3.59
N PHE A 15 -4.64 -10.78 2.77
CA PHE A 15 -5.16 -9.52 3.28
C PHE A 15 -6.41 -9.72 4.15
N LEU A 16 -7.31 -10.65 3.83
CA LEU A 16 -8.44 -10.99 4.72
C LEU A 16 -7.95 -11.58 6.04
N LEU A 17 -6.99 -12.51 6.01
CA LEU A 17 -6.43 -13.10 7.23
C LEU A 17 -5.78 -12.04 8.13
N PHE A 18 -4.97 -11.13 7.56
CA PHE A 18 -4.35 -10.05 8.30
C PHE A 18 -5.34 -8.98 8.77
N ALA A 19 -6.43 -8.75 8.03
CA ALA A 19 -7.55 -7.93 8.50
C ALA A 19 -8.17 -8.55 9.76
N LEU A 20 -8.49 -9.85 9.74
CA LEU A 20 -9.04 -10.56 10.90
C LEU A 20 -8.06 -10.56 12.08
N PHE A 21 -6.78 -10.86 11.86
CA PHE A 21 -5.78 -10.81 12.93
C PHE A 21 -5.64 -9.42 13.55
N SER A 22 -5.63 -8.37 12.72
CA SER A 22 -5.58 -6.99 13.20
C SER A 22 -6.83 -6.62 13.98
N LEU A 23 -8.02 -7.01 13.49
CA LEU A 23 -9.28 -6.74 14.18
C LEU A 23 -9.36 -7.45 15.53
N ILE A 24 -9.08 -8.76 15.57
CA ILE A 24 -9.11 -9.55 16.80
C ILE A 24 -8.10 -8.99 17.80
N HIS A 25 -6.87 -8.71 17.35
CA HIS A 25 -5.83 -8.17 18.22
C HIS A 25 -6.21 -6.79 18.75
N GLY A 26 -6.72 -5.90 17.89
CA GLY A 26 -7.20 -4.58 18.27
C GLY A 26 -8.37 -4.61 19.25
N ILE A 27 -9.33 -5.53 19.09
CA ILE A 27 -10.44 -5.70 20.06
C ILE A 27 -9.90 -6.18 21.41
N ARG A 28 -8.99 -7.16 21.43
CA ARG A 28 -8.43 -7.72 22.65
C ARG A 28 -7.56 -6.72 23.42
N LYS A 29 -6.83 -5.87 22.70
CA LYS A 29 -5.90 -4.88 23.27
C LYS A 29 -6.48 -3.48 23.42
N GLN A 30 -7.68 -3.25 22.90
CA GLN A 30 -8.34 -1.94 22.85
C GLN A 30 -7.47 -0.87 22.17
N ASP A 31 -6.58 -1.28 21.26
CA ASP A 31 -5.71 -0.38 20.52
C ASP A 31 -6.32 -0.05 19.15
N ARG A 32 -6.68 1.22 18.99
CA ARG A 32 -7.32 1.77 17.79
C ARG A 32 -6.44 1.68 16.54
N ARG A 33 -5.10 1.63 16.70
CA ARG A 33 -4.16 1.50 15.57
C ARG A 33 -4.40 0.21 14.80
N PHE A 34 -4.74 -0.87 15.50
CA PHE A 34 -5.05 -2.16 14.88
C PHE A 34 -6.41 -2.19 14.19
N TRP A 35 -7.39 -1.40 14.66
CA TRP A 35 -8.68 -1.26 13.96
C TRP A 35 -8.50 -0.56 12.61
N ILE A 36 -7.69 0.50 12.58
CA ILE A 36 -7.33 1.22 11.33
C ILE A 36 -6.57 0.30 10.39
N LEU A 37 -5.59 -0.45 10.91
CA LEU A 37 -4.83 -1.41 10.11
C LEU A 37 -5.72 -2.53 9.54
N SER A 38 -6.70 -3.00 10.31
CA SER A 38 -7.72 -3.94 9.80
C SER A 38 -8.52 -3.34 8.64
N GLY A 39 -8.92 -2.07 8.73
CA GLY A 39 -9.61 -1.36 7.64
C GLY A 39 -8.74 -1.26 6.39
N CYS A 40 -7.46 -0.95 6.56
CA CYS A 40 -6.47 -0.93 5.47
C CYS A 40 -6.42 -2.27 4.73
N TYR A 41 -6.23 -3.38 5.44
CA TYR A 41 -6.18 -4.72 4.83
C TYR A 41 -7.51 -5.13 4.18
N ALA A 42 -8.64 -4.82 4.81
CA ALA A 42 -9.96 -5.11 4.25
C ALA A 42 -10.20 -4.37 2.92
N CYS A 43 -9.81 -3.10 2.84
CA CYS A 43 -9.90 -2.31 1.61
C CYS A 43 -8.96 -2.82 0.51
N PHE A 44 -7.71 -3.19 0.86
CA PHE A 44 -6.79 -3.82 -0.09
C PHE A 44 -7.34 -5.13 -0.63
N SER A 45 -7.87 -5.98 0.25
CA SER A 45 -8.51 -7.24 -0.14
C SER A 45 -9.71 -7.01 -1.06
N MET A 46 -10.61 -6.08 -0.72
CA MET A 46 -11.79 -5.78 -1.53
C MET A 46 -11.44 -5.29 -2.93
N GLY A 47 -10.46 -4.38 -3.06
CA GLY A 47 -10.00 -3.88 -4.36
C GLY A 47 -9.40 -4.99 -5.22
N THR A 48 -8.60 -5.87 -4.60
CA THR A 48 -7.96 -7.01 -5.26
C THR A 48 -8.97 -8.12 -5.60
N LEU A 49 -9.99 -8.32 -4.77
CA LEU A 49 -11.05 -9.29 -5.03
C LEU A 49 -11.89 -8.89 -6.23
N TYR A 50 -12.23 -7.60 -6.36
CA TYR A 50 -12.91 -7.10 -7.56
C TYR A 50 -12.05 -7.34 -8.81
N TYR A 51 -10.75 -7.04 -8.73
CA TYR A 51 -9.79 -7.28 -9.81
C TYR A 51 -9.75 -8.76 -10.22
N LEU A 52 -9.63 -9.65 -9.24
CA LEU A 52 -9.59 -11.10 -9.41
C LEU A 52 -10.88 -11.64 -10.06
N ILE A 53 -12.05 -11.24 -9.55
CA ILE A 53 -13.34 -11.67 -10.10
C ILE A 53 -13.47 -11.22 -11.56
N TYR A 54 -13.07 -9.98 -11.87
CA TYR A 54 -13.09 -9.51 -13.25
C TYR A 54 -12.19 -10.35 -14.15
N LEU A 55 -10.95 -10.63 -13.73
CA LEU A 55 -10.03 -11.47 -14.50
C LEU A 55 -10.63 -12.86 -14.77
N VAL A 56 -11.21 -13.49 -13.75
CA VAL A 56 -11.80 -14.83 -13.86
C VAL A 56 -12.99 -14.84 -14.82
N ILE A 57 -13.86 -13.82 -14.78
CA ILE A 57 -15.06 -13.76 -15.63
C ILE A 57 -14.74 -13.33 -17.06
N MET A 58 -13.96 -12.25 -17.22
CA MET A 58 -13.79 -11.57 -18.50
C MET A 58 -12.59 -12.04 -19.30
N GLY A 59 -11.66 -12.79 -18.71
CA GLY A 59 -10.50 -13.30 -19.46
C GLY A 59 -9.48 -12.22 -19.86
N LYS A 60 -9.63 -10.98 -19.36
CA LYS A 60 -8.80 -9.83 -19.74
C LYS A 60 -8.59 -8.88 -18.56
N VAL A 61 -7.48 -8.14 -18.60
CA VAL A 61 -7.20 -7.04 -17.65
C VAL A 61 -8.16 -5.88 -17.93
N PRO A 62 -8.89 -5.35 -16.93
CA PRO A 62 -9.72 -4.16 -17.13
C PRO A 62 -8.90 -2.98 -17.63
N GLN A 63 -9.49 -2.12 -18.46
CA GLN A 63 -8.85 -0.86 -18.84
C GLN A 63 -9.23 0.31 -17.94
N VAL A 64 -10.31 0.18 -17.16
CA VAL A 64 -10.78 1.21 -16.23
C VAL A 64 -11.28 0.52 -14.96
N PHE A 65 -10.69 0.87 -13.81
CA PHE A 65 -10.83 0.13 -12.55
C PHE A 65 -11.52 0.93 -11.45
N TYR A 66 -12.58 1.69 -11.72
CA TYR A 66 -13.13 2.61 -10.72
C TYR A 66 -13.40 1.98 -9.33
N VAL A 67 -13.91 0.74 -9.29
CA VAL A 67 -14.19 0.07 -8.01
C VAL A 67 -12.91 -0.32 -7.25
N SER A 68 -11.95 -0.98 -7.93
CA SER A 68 -10.67 -1.32 -7.32
C SER A 68 -9.85 -0.08 -6.97
N GLU A 69 -9.88 0.94 -7.81
CA GLU A 69 -9.18 2.21 -7.61
C GLU A 69 -9.66 2.91 -6.34
N ILE A 70 -10.98 3.01 -6.15
CA ILE A 70 -11.57 3.59 -4.94
C ILE A 70 -11.25 2.74 -3.70
N ALA A 71 -11.32 1.41 -3.80
CA ALA A 71 -11.02 0.52 -2.68
C ALA A 71 -9.55 0.60 -2.23
N TRP A 72 -8.61 0.60 -3.18
CA TRP A 72 -7.21 0.81 -2.86
C TRP A 72 -6.94 2.24 -2.38
N MET A 73 -7.57 3.28 -2.95
CA MET A 73 -7.47 4.63 -2.38
C MET A 73 -7.91 4.66 -0.91
N ALA A 74 -9.01 3.99 -0.57
CA ALA A 74 -9.48 3.87 0.80
C ALA A 74 -8.46 3.16 1.71
N SER A 75 -7.76 2.12 1.22
CA SER A 75 -6.71 1.47 2.01
C SER A 75 -5.55 2.42 2.29
N TYR A 76 -5.13 3.23 1.31
CA TYR A 76 -4.12 4.27 1.51
C TYR A 76 -4.58 5.39 2.46
N LEU A 77 -5.87 5.73 2.49
CA LEU A 77 -6.43 6.66 3.50
C LEU A 77 -6.37 6.07 4.91
N PHE A 78 -6.67 4.78 5.09
CA PHE A 78 -6.46 4.10 6.37
C PHE A 78 -4.97 4.05 6.74
N LEU A 79 -4.10 3.79 5.77
CA LEU A 79 -2.65 3.82 5.99
C LEU A 79 -2.15 5.21 6.39
N LEU A 80 -2.70 6.28 5.80
CA LEU A 80 -2.43 7.66 6.19
C LEU A 80 -2.88 7.91 7.63
N ALA A 81 -4.09 7.50 8.01
CA ALA A 81 -4.56 7.62 9.39
C ALA A 81 -3.63 6.89 10.37
N LEU A 82 -3.19 5.68 10.03
CA LEU A 82 -2.22 4.92 10.83
C LEU A 82 -0.87 5.64 10.92
N CYS A 83 -0.37 6.14 9.78
CA CYS A 83 0.89 6.88 9.69
C CYS A 83 0.87 8.09 10.62
N LEU A 84 -0.19 8.90 10.59
CA LEU A 84 -0.32 10.07 11.44
C LEU A 84 -0.45 9.72 12.93
N MET A 85 -1.08 8.60 13.28
CA MET A 85 -1.16 8.16 14.68
C MET A 85 0.20 7.68 15.23
N VAL A 86 1.02 7.06 14.38
CA VAL A 86 2.34 6.55 14.77
C VAL A 86 3.37 7.68 14.79
N THR A 87 3.37 8.52 13.76
CA THR A 87 4.36 9.58 13.54
C THR A 87 3.98 10.93 14.16
N GLY A 88 2.75 11.08 14.68
CA GLY A 88 2.21 12.33 15.23
C GLY A 88 2.99 12.94 16.40
N LYS A 89 4.00 12.25 16.94
CA LYS A 89 4.93 12.78 17.95
C LYS A 89 6.24 13.34 17.37
N CYS A 90 6.52 13.17 16.08
CA CYS A 90 7.72 13.72 15.44
C CYS A 90 7.63 15.25 15.43
N GLN A 91 8.49 15.89 16.22
CA GLN A 91 8.35 17.29 16.56
C GLN A 91 9.08 18.16 15.51
N LYS A 92 8.31 18.75 14.58
CA LYS A 92 8.59 20.00 13.85
C LYS A 92 9.98 20.19 13.19
N ARG A 93 10.76 19.15 12.90
CA ARG A 93 11.98 19.34 12.12
C ARG A 93 11.68 19.17 10.63
N HIS A 94 11.67 20.27 9.89
CA HIS A 94 11.62 20.24 8.43
C HIS A 94 12.91 19.63 7.89
N SER A 95 12.81 18.48 7.22
CA SER A 95 13.93 17.84 6.55
C SER A 95 13.87 18.16 5.05
N ILE A 96 14.87 18.89 4.56
CA ILE A 96 15.00 19.18 3.12
C ILE A 96 15.06 17.88 2.32
N VAL A 97 15.73 16.85 2.85
CA VAL A 97 15.82 15.52 2.24
C VAL A 97 14.42 14.90 2.10
N ALA A 98 13.60 14.95 3.16
CA ALA A 98 12.24 14.41 3.10
C ALA A 98 11.39 15.18 2.07
N CYS A 99 11.49 16.51 2.01
CA CYS A 99 10.77 17.30 1.02
C CYS A 99 11.18 16.95 -0.41
N VAL A 100 12.48 16.82 -0.70
CA VAL A 100 12.97 16.50 -2.05
C VAL A 100 12.54 15.10 -2.47
N LEU A 101 12.66 14.10 -1.57
CA LEU A 101 12.24 12.73 -1.86
C LEU A 101 10.74 12.65 -2.10
N THR A 102 9.92 13.28 -1.25
CA THR A 102 8.46 13.35 -1.46
C THR A 102 8.08 14.08 -2.74
N ALA A 103 8.72 15.20 -3.06
CA ALA A 103 8.43 15.93 -4.30
C ALA A 103 8.75 15.10 -5.54
N THR A 104 9.86 14.33 -5.49
CA THR A 104 10.25 13.41 -6.57
C THR A 104 9.21 12.30 -6.73
N GLU A 105 8.77 11.72 -5.61
CA GLU A 105 7.76 10.66 -5.57
C GLU A 105 6.42 11.15 -6.16
N VAL A 106 5.90 12.27 -5.69
CA VAL A 106 4.68 12.91 -6.21
C VAL A 106 4.78 13.19 -7.71
N ALA A 107 5.92 13.68 -8.18
CA ALA A 107 6.14 13.95 -9.59
C ALA A 107 6.10 12.67 -10.44
N VAL A 108 6.67 11.57 -9.95
CA VAL A 108 6.62 10.26 -10.62
C VAL A 108 5.18 9.76 -10.69
N VAL A 109 4.41 9.86 -9.61
CA VAL A 109 3.01 9.37 -9.53
C VAL A 109 2.12 10.10 -10.53
N ILE A 110 2.23 11.44 -10.57
CA ILE A 110 1.46 12.27 -11.50
C ILE A 110 1.91 12.03 -12.94
N GLY A 111 3.23 11.97 -13.18
CA GLY A 111 3.79 11.79 -14.52
C GLY A 111 3.46 10.43 -15.14
N LYS A 112 3.46 9.37 -14.33
CA LYS A 112 3.12 8.01 -14.75
C LYS A 112 1.63 7.68 -14.69
N ARG A 113 0.79 8.59 -14.18
CA ARG A 113 -0.66 8.38 -13.99
C ARG A 113 -0.95 7.05 -13.28
N ILE A 114 -0.23 6.86 -12.18
CA ILE A 114 -0.45 5.72 -11.28
C ILE A 114 -1.90 5.87 -10.77
N PHE A 115 -2.71 4.81 -10.87
CA PHE A 115 -4.17 4.81 -10.64
C PHE A 115 -5.08 5.45 -11.72
N GLY A 116 -4.90 5.04 -12.98
CA GLY A 116 -5.90 5.20 -14.04
C GLY A 116 -5.76 6.46 -14.89
N PRO A 117 -6.61 6.63 -15.92
CA PRO A 117 -6.46 7.69 -16.91
C PRO A 117 -6.85 9.08 -16.40
N SER A 118 -7.46 9.20 -15.22
CA SER A 118 -8.01 10.45 -14.72
C SER A 118 -6.99 11.24 -13.88
N TYR A 119 -6.61 12.41 -14.37
CA TYR A 119 -5.74 13.35 -13.65
C TYR A 119 -6.18 13.70 -12.21
N PRO A 120 -7.46 14.02 -11.93
CA PRO A 120 -7.83 14.42 -10.57
C PRO A 120 -7.59 13.29 -9.56
N PHE A 121 -7.84 12.04 -9.94
CA PHE A 121 -7.65 10.90 -9.05
C PHE A 121 -6.16 10.64 -8.77
N SER A 122 -5.30 10.65 -9.80
CA SER A 122 -3.85 10.51 -9.62
C SER A 122 -3.25 11.64 -8.78
N ILE A 123 -3.74 12.87 -8.90
CA ILE A 123 -3.27 14.00 -8.08
C ILE A 123 -3.67 13.81 -6.61
N ILE A 124 -4.92 13.42 -6.34
CA ILE A 124 -5.38 13.13 -4.97
C ILE A 124 -4.57 11.98 -4.38
N PHE A 125 -4.35 10.92 -5.17
CA PHE A 125 -3.56 9.78 -4.75
C PHE A 125 -2.13 10.18 -4.39
N ALA A 126 -1.46 10.94 -5.28
CA ALA A 126 -0.12 11.46 -5.07
C ALA A 126 -0.02 12.29 -3.78
N MET A 127 -1.04 13.09 -3.45
CA MET A 127 -1.06 13.83 -2.19
C MET A 127 -1.14 12.89 -0.97
N VAL A 128 -2.00 11.87 -1.00
CA VAL A 128 -2.16 10.92 0.11
C VAL A 128 -0.86 10.17 0.37
N ILE A 129 -0.28 9.56 -0.66
CA ILE A 129 0.97 8.79 -0.53
C ILE A 129 2.17 9.71 -0.24
N GLY A 130 2.19 10.92 -0.79
CA GLY A 130 3.24 11.89 -0.53
C GLY A 130 3.28 12.32 0.94
N VAL A 131 2.11 12.51 1.57
CA VAL A 131 2.03 12.79 3.02
C VAL A 131 2.50 11.59 3.84
N ILE A 132 2.06 10.37 3.51
CA ILE A 132 2.55 9.14 4.18
C ILE A 132 4.07 9.04 4.07
N PHE A 133 4.61 9.22 2.86
CA PHE A 133 6.03 9.10 2.57
C PHE A 133 6.85 10.14 3.33
N TYR A 134 6.40 11.40 3.32
CA TYR A 134 7.06 12.48 4.05
C TYR A 134 7.16 12.18 5.55
N HIS A 135 6.04 11.80 6.18
CA HIS A 135 6.01 11.47 7.60
C HIS A 135 6.82 10.21 7.93
N ALA A 136 6.78 9.19 7.08
CA ALA A 136 7.56 7.97 7.27
C ALA A 136 9.07 8.22 7.14
N VAL A 137 9.51 9.06 6.18
CA VAL A 137 10.92 9.43 6.03
C VAL A 137 11.42 10.23 7.23
N LEU A 138 10.62 11.18 7.73
CA LEU A 138 10.96 11.92 8.95
C LEU A 138 11.10 11.00 10.16
N ASP A 139 10.14 10.11 10.38
CA ASP A 139 10.18 9.17 11.50
C ASP A 139 11.35 8.18 11.40
N VAL A 140 11.73 7.76 10.18
CA VAL A 140 12.95 6.97 9.97
C VAL A 140 14.21 7.75 10.32
N GLN A 141 14.27 9.05 10.02
CA GLN A 141 15.43 9.89 10.35
C GLN A 141 15.59 10.10 11.87
N GLU A 142 14.48 10.21 12.60
CA GLU A 142 14.48 10.49 14.04
C GLU A 142 14.49 9.21 14.90
N ASN A 143 13.53 8.32 14.66
CA ASN A 143 13.21 7.20 15.54
C ASN A 143 13.59 5.83 14.96
N ARG A 144 13.85 5.75 13.64
CA ARG A 144 14.19 4.51 12.92
C ARG A 144 13.21 3.35 13.17
N ARG A 145 11.91 3.66 13.30
CA ARG A 145 10.89 2.63 13.56
C ARG A 145 10.67 1.73 12.35
N GLY A 146 10.52 0.43 12.61
CA GLY A 146 10.35 -0.57 11.56
C GLY A 146 9.04 -0.40 10.75
N ILE A 147 7.99 0.14 11.37
CA ILE A 147 6.73 0.41 10.67
C ILE A 147 6.90 1.48 9.59
N SER A 148 7.71 2.51 9.86
CA SER A 148 7.99 3.61 8.93
C SER A 148 8.84 3.14 7.75
N PHE A 149 9.83 2.25 7.98
CA PHE A 149 10.52 1.56 6.90
C PHE A 149 9.56 0.75 6.01
N SER A 150 8.55 0.10 6.62
CA SER A 150 7.57 -0.69 5.87
C SER A 150 6.62 0.18 5.06
N MET A 151 6.21 1.35 5.58
CA MET A 151 5.42 2.34 4.83
C MET A 151 6.19 2.92 3.64
N ILE A 152 7.47 3.25 3.81
CA ILE A 152 8.35 3.66 2.71
C ILE A 152 8.48 2.53 1.68
N GLY A 153 8.75 1.31 2.15
CA GLY A 153 8.88 0.13 1.30
C GLY A 153 7.63 -0.12 0.46
N LEU A 154 6.45 -0.03 1.07
CA LEU A 154 5.16 -0.17 0.40
C LEU A 154 5.03 0.82 -0.76
N ILE A 155 5.33 2.10 -0.55
CA ILE A 155 5.25 3.13 -1.60
C ILE A 155 6.28 2.85 -2.70
N VAL A 156 7.52 2.53 -2.34
CA VAL A 156 8.57 2.21 -3.33
C VAL A 156 8.20 1.00 -4.19
N TRP A 157 7.72 -0.09 -3.58
CA TRP A 157 7.29 -1.27 -4.32
C TRP A 157 6.07 -0.99 -5.19
N GLN A 158 5.14 -0.15 -4.72
CA GLN A 158 3.98 0.27 -5.52
C GLN A 158 4.41 1.02 -6.79
N LEU A 159 5.36 1.96 -6.68
CA LEU A 159 5.90 2.68 -7.84
C LEU A 159 6.62 1.72 -8.79
N LEU A 160 7.44 0.84 -8.23
CA LEU A 160 8.20 -0.13 -9.02
C LEU A 160 7.26 -1.09 -9.76
N LEU A 161 6.17 -1.53 -9.13
CA LEU A 161 5.17 -2.40 -9.75
C LEU A 161 4.58 -1.74 -11.00
N TYR A 162 4.24 -0.46 -10.93
CA TYR A 162 3.73 0.29 -12.09
C TYR A 162 4.79 0.45 -13.19
N ILE A 163 6.05 0.76 -12.82
CA ILE A 163 7.15 0.88 -13.79
C ILE A 163 7.38 -0.46 -14.50
N VAL A 164 7.42 -1.56 -13.75
CA VAL A 164 7.65 -2.91 -14.29
C VAL A 164 6.46 -3.36 -15.15
N SER A 165 5.23 -3.04 -14.74
CA SER A 165 4.01 -3.34 -15.50
C SER A 165 4.00 -2.71 -16.90
N GLU A 166 4.55 -1.50 -17.08
CA GLU A 166 4.67 -0.88 -18.41
C GLU A 166 5.63 -1.63 -19.35
N HIS A 167 6.68 -2.24 -18.81
CA HIS A 167 7.76 -2.85 -19.60
C HIS A 167 7.50 -4.32 -19.93
N ILE A 168 6.59 -4.96 -19.22
CA ILE A 168 6.40 -6.41 -19.27
C ILE A 168 5.00 -6.75 -19.77
N ARG A 169 4.93 -7.33 -20.97
CA ARG A 169 3.66 -7.76 -21.60
C ARG A 169 3.44 -9.27 -21.53
N ASP A 170 4.47 -10.05 -21.22
CA ASP A 170 4.43 -11.52 -21.19
C ASP A 170 4.46 -12.06 -19.75
N TYR A 171 3.32 -12.52 -19.26
CA TYR A 171 3.16 -13.07 -17.90
C TYR A 171 3.67 -14.53 -17.80
N THR A 172 4.99 -14.70 -17.87
CA THR A 172 5.67 -15.97 -17.56
C THR A 172 5.83 -16.15 -16.04
N PRO A 173 5.99 -17.40 -15.52
CA PRO A 173 6.06 -17.66 -14.07
C PRO A 173 7.24 -16.99 -13.33
N PHE A 174 8.36 -16.78 -14.03
CA PHE A 174 9.55 -16.10 -13.49
C PHE A 174 9.66 -14.69 -14.07
N ASN A 175 8.80 -13.80 -13.59
CA ASN A 175 8.71 -12.44 -14.08
C ASN A 175 8.94 -11.46 -12.93
N LEU A 176 9.72 -10.41 -13.21
CA LEU A 176 10.02 -9.34 -12.26
C LEU A 176 8.73 -8.70 -11.70
N TYR A 177 7.65 -8.64 -12.49
CA TYR A 177 6.35 -8.15 -12.05
C TYR A 177 5.85 -8.88 -10.80
N PHE A 178 5.85 -10.22 -10.82
CA PHE A 178 5.38 -11.03 -9.69
C PHE A 178 6.31 -10.93 -8.50
N VAL A 179 7.63 -10.82 -8.71
CA VAL A 179 8.57 -10.62 -7.60
C VAL A 179 8.27 -9.31 -6.88
N VAL A 180 8.03 -8.23 -7.62
CA VAL A 180 7.70 -6.92 -7.05
C VAL A 180 6.34 -6.97 -6.35
N ASP A 181 5.34 -7.65 -6.92
CA ASP A 181 4.03 -7.78 -6.29
C ASP A 181 4.07 -8.59 -4.99
N PHE A 182 4.81 -9.71 -4.97
CA PHE A 182 5.04 -10.48 -3.74
C PHE A 182 5.76 -9.66 -2.67
N LEU A 183 6.73 -8.82 -3.05
CA LEU A 183 7.42 -7.92 -2.11
C LEU A 183 6.49 -6.82 -1.60
N LEU A 184 5.64 -6.26 -2.46
CA LEU A 184 4.60 -5.32 -2.04
C LEU A 184 3.63 -5.98 -1.05
N MET A 185 3.11 -7.16 -1.37
CA MET A 185 2.24 -7.92 -0.48
C MET A 185 2.92 -8.23 0.87
N ALA A 186 4.17 -8.69 0.85
CA ALA A 186 4.93 -9.00 2.06
C ALA A 186 5.17 -7.75 2.93
N THR A 187 5.48 -6.60 2.31
CA THR A 187 5.65 -5.33 3.04
C THR A 187 4.33 -4.85 3.64
N VAL A 188 3.22 -4.97 2.92
CA VAL A 188 1.87 -4.68 3.45
C VAL A 188 1.59 -5.55 4.68
N CYS A 189 1.78 -6.87 4.61
CA CYS A 189 1.59 -7.78 5.74
C CYS A 189 2.55 -7.50 6.92
N SER A 190 3.76 -7.01 6.64
CA SER A 190 4.74 -6.70 7.68
C SER A 190 4.28 -5.60 8.65
N LEU A 191 3.39 -4.71 8.21
CA LEU A 191 2.83 -3.62 9.04
C LEU A 191 2.21 -4.15 10.33
N PHE A 192 1.55 -5.32 10.29
CA PHE A 192 0.98 -5.93 11.48
C PHE A 192 2.05 -6.32 12.51
N PHE A 193 3.14 -6.93 12.06
CA PHE A 193 4.21 -7.37 12.95
C PHE A 193 4.96 -6.19 13.57
N TRP A 194 5.21 -5.14 12.78
CA TRP A 194 5.85 -3.93 13.29
C TRP A 194 4.97 -3.19 14.28
N LEU A 195 3.67 -3.03 13.98
CA LEU A 195 2.74 -2.39 14.91
C LEU A 195 2.62 -3.18 16.22
N LYS A 196 2.61 -4.51 16.15
CA LYS A 196 2.63 -5.40 17.32
C LYS A 196 3.96 -5.36 18.09
N LYS A 197 5.06 -5.00 17.45
CA LYS A 197 6.33 -4.77 18.12
C LYS A 197 6.27 -3.45 18.91
N GLU A 198 5.77 -2.38 18.29
CA GLU A 198 5.64 -1.07 18.93
C GLU A 198 4.61 -1.00 20.07
N GLU A 199 3.60 -1.86 20.08
CA GLU A 199 2.68 -1.97 21.22
C GLU A 199 3.34 -2.61 22.45
N ARG A 200 4.41 -3.39 22.27
CA ARG A 200 5.11 -4.10 23.35
C ARG A 200 6.26 -3.32 23.96
N GLU A 201 6.74 -2.29 23.27
CA GLU A 201 7.80 -1.36 23.71
C GLU A 201 7.20 -0.19 24.48
#